data_AF-A0A352K109-F1
#
_entry.id   AF-A0A352K109-F1
#
_cell.length_a   1.000
_cell.length_b   1.000
_cell.length_c   1.000
_cell.angle_alpha   90.00
_cell.angle_beta   90.00
_cell.angle_gamma   90.00
#
_symmetry.space_group_name_H-M   'P 1'
#
loop_
_entity.id
_entity.type
_entity.pdbx_description
1 polymer ?
#
loop_
_entity_poly.entity_id
_entity_poly.type
_entity_poly.pdbx_seq_one_letter_code
_entity_poly.pdbx_strand_id
1 'polypeptide(L)'
;MATETKREGNLEAPTRHPIDWKNPEYYDEEKLNAELERVFDICHGCRRCLSLCHSFPTLFDLIDDSETMEVDGVAKEDYVKVVDEC
;
A
#
# COMPACT_ATOMS: atom_id res chain seq x y z
N MET A 1 -2.84 -42.94 -3.21
CA MET A 1 -2.14 -41.74 -3.72
C MET A 1 -3.21 -40.74 -4.13
N ALA A 2 -3.48 -39.73 -3.29
CA ALA A 2 -4.49 -38.73 -3.59
C ALA A 2 -3.92 -37.75 -4.62
N THR A 3 -4.64 -37.58 -5.72
CA THR A 3 -4.38 -36.63 -6.80
C THR A 3 -4.42 -35.21 -6.23
N GLU A 4 -3.28 -34.51 -6.29
CA GLU A 4 -3.19 -33.10 -5.89
C GLU A 4 -3.99 -32.26 -6.89
N THR A 5 -5.17 -31.83 -6.45
CA THR A 5 -6.04 -30.94 -7.23
C THR A 5 -5.37 -29.59 -7.27
N LYS A 6 -4.92 -29.13 -8.45
CA LYS A 6 -4.49 -27.73 -8.63
C LYS A 6 -5.66 -26.83 -8.23
N ARG A 7 -5.54 -26.15 -7.09
CA ARG A 7 -6.53 -25.19 -6.59
C ARG A 7 -6.17 -23.82 -7.16
N GLU A 8 -7.11 -23.22 -7.87
CA GLU A 8 -6.98 -21.87 -8.41
C GLU A 8 -7.71 -20.90 -7.48
N GLY A 9 -7.05 -19.79 -7.15
CA GLY A 9 -7.64 -18.72 -6.35
C GLY A 9 -7.47 -18.89 -4.84
N ASN A 10 -7.40 -17.76 -4.15
CA ASN A 10 -7.39 -17.58 -2.71
C ASN A 10 -8.73 -18.06 -2.09
N LEU A 11 -9.00 -19.37 -2.15
CA LEU A 11 -10.28 -20.00 -1.77
C LEU A 11 -10.37 -20.38 -0.29
N GLU A 12 -9.26 -20.26 0.44
CA GLU A 12 -9.24 -20.47 1.89
C GLU A 12 -9.65 -19.18 2.60
N ALA A 13 -10.22 -19.31 3.80
CA ALA A 13 -10.60 -18.15 4.59
C ALA A 13 -9.34 -17.32 4.90
N PRO A 14 -9.34 -16.00 4.65
CA PRO A 14 -8.18 -15.17 4.96
C PRO A 14 -7.96 -15.14 6.47
N THR A 15 -6.75 -15.48 6.90
CA THR A 15 -6.34 -15.31 8.30
C THR A 15 -6.09 -13.83 8.56
N ARG A 16 -6.93 -13.21 9.39
CA ARG A 16 -6.69 -11.84 9.86
C ARG A 16 -5.75 -11.88 11.06
N HIS A 17 -4.53 -11.43 10.88
CA HIS A 17 -3.59 -11.28 11.99
C HIS A 17 -3.95 -10.03 12.81
N PRO A 18 -3.95 -10.10 14.16
CA PRO A 18 -4.14 -8.92 14.99
C PRO A 18 -3.07 -7.86 14.72
N ILE A 19 -3.48 -6.59 14.72
CA ILE A 19 -2.57 -5.45 14.63
C ILE A 19 -1.83 -5.34 15.97
N ASP A 20 -0.50 -5.24 15.94
CA ASP A 20 0.33 -5.10 17.14
C ASP A 20 0.42 -3.64 17.63
N TRP A 21 -0.75 -3.05 17.92
CA TRP A 21 -0.87 -1.65 18.33
C TRP A 21 -0.28 -1.34 19.72
N LYS A 22 0.11 -2.36 20.48
CA LYS A 22 0.77 -2.23 21.78
C LYS A 22 2.29 -2.14 21.68
N ASN A 23 2.86 -2.41 20.50
CA ASN A 23 4.26 -2.21 20.25
C ASN A 23 4.59 -0.71 20.44
N PRO A 24 5.62 -0.35 21.23
CA PRO A 24 6.05 1.04 21.37
C PRO A 24 6.33 1.75 20.03
N GLU A 25 6.70 0.97 19.01
CA GLU A 25 7.04 1.45 17.67
C GLU A 25 5.81 1.71 16.79
N TYR A 26 4.60 1.34 17.23
CA TYR A 26 3.39 1.45 16.41
C TYR A 26 3.06 2.91 16.01
N TYR A 27 3.45 3.87 16.85
CA TYR A 27 3.25 5.30 16.62
C TYR A 27 4.52 6.03 16.16
N ASP A 28 5.57 5.27 15.79
CA ASP A 28 6.80 5.84 15.27
C ASP A 28 6.57 6.35 13.83
N GLU A 29 6.76 7.66 13.64
CA GLU A 29 6.48 8.33 12.37
C GLU A 29 7.41 7.87 11.25
N GLU A 30 8.68 7.57 11.55
CA GLU A 30 9.63 7.09 10.54
C GLU A 30 9.22 5.70 10.04
N LYS A 31 8.78 4.82 10.95
CA LYS A 31 8.27 3.48 10.60
C LYS A 31 6.95 3.53 9.87
N LEU A 32 6.06 4.44 10.26
CA LEU A 32 4.83 4.69 9.52
C LEU A 32 5.14 5.11 8.09
N ASN A 33 6.03 6.08 7.89
CA ASN A 33 6.40 6.57 6.57
C ASN A 33 7.05 5.46 5.72
N ALA A 34 7.91 4.62 6.30
CA ALA A 34 8.49 3.48 5.60
C ALA A 34 7.43 2.45 5.16
N GLU A 35 6.41 2.21 5.99
CA GLU A 35 5.31 1.31 5.65
C GLU A 35 4.37 1.91 4.60
N LEU A 36 4.10 3.23 4.67
CA LEU A 36 3.34 3.95 3.64
C LEU A 36 4.05 3.89 2.29
N GLU A 37 5.36 4.12 2.25
CA GLU A 37 6.18 4.01 1.04
C GLU A 37 6.06 2.60 0.44
N ARG A 38 6.16 1.55 1.26
CA ARG A 38 5.97 0.15 0.82
C ARG A 38 4.58 -0.12 0.23
N VAL A 39 3.53 0.43 0.85
CA VAL A 39 2.15 0.26 0.37
C VAL A 39 1.94 1.03 -0.94
N PHE A 40 2.43 2.26 -1.03
CA PHE A 40 2.34 3.09 -2.22
C PHE A 40 3.10 2.50 -3.40
N ASP A 41 4.26 1.88 -3.16
CA ASP A 41 5.02 1.15 -4.19
C ASP A 41 4.20 -0.01 -4.78
N ILE A 42 3.54 -0.80 -3.93
CA ILE A 42 2.64 -1.87 -4.39
C ILE A 42 1.48 -1.30 -5.22
N CYS A 43 0.91 -0.18 -4.81
CA CYS A 43 -0.18 0.47 -5.53
C CYS A 43 0.29 1.01 -6.89
N HIS A 44 1.46 1.64 -6.94
CA HIS A 44 2.09 2.13 -8.16
C HIS A 44 2.45 0.99 -9.12
N GLY A 45 3.03 -0.10 -8.63
CA GLY A 45 3.43 -1.24 -9.46
C GLY A 45 2.26 -1.97 -10.14
N CYS A 46 1.04 -1.89 -9.59
CA CYS A 46 -0.13 -2.54 -10.18
C CYS A 46 -1.12 -1.58 -10.87
N ARG A 47 -1.26 -0.33 -10.39
CA ARG A 47 -2.25 0.70 -10.79
C ARG A 47 -3.69 0.22 -11.03
N ARG A 48 -4.06 -0.98 -10.57
CA ARG A 48 -5.39 -1.59 -10.83
C ARG A 48 -6.51 -0.89 -10.07
N CYS A 49 -6.16 -0.20 -8.99
CA CYS A 49 -7.12 0.35 -8.06
C CYS A 49 -7.57 1.78 -8.42
N LEU A 50 -7.04 2.40 -9.48
CA LEU A 50 -7.37 3.78 -9.91
C LEU A 50 -8.88 4.04 -9.93
N SER A 51 -9.66 3.11 -10.48
CA SER A 51 -11.11 3.27 -10.60
C SER A 51 -11.89 2.87 -9.33
N LEU A 52 -11.21 2.42 -8.29
CA LEU A 52 -11.82 1.79 -7.11
C LEU A 52 -11.73 2.64 -5.83
N CYS A 53 -10.80 3.60 -5.75
CA CYS A 53 -10.65 4.51 -4.60
C CYS A 53 -10.28 5.92 -5.05
N HIS A 54 -10.74 6.91 -4.28
CA HIS A 54 -10.50 8.33 -4.57
C HIS A 54 -9.06 8.78 -4.30
N SER A 55 -8.36 8.12 -3.37
CA SER A 55 -6.97 8.44 -3.02
C SER A 55 -5.93 8.07 -4.08
N PHE A 56 -6.24 7.14 -4.99
CA PHE A 56 -5.27 6.68 -5.99
C PHE A 56 -4.94 7.70 -7.08
N PRO A 57 -5.90 8.47 -7.64
CA PRO A 57 -5.58 9.63 -8.47
C PRO A 57 -4.52 10.53 -7.84
N THR A 58 -4.72 10.95 -6.58
CA THR A 58 -3.78 11.82 -5.85
C THR A 58 -2.41 11.16 -5.68
N LEU A 59 -2.35 9.88 -5.32
CA LEU A 59 -1.09 9.15 -5.23
C LEU A 59 -0.35 9.11 -6.57
N PHE A 60 -1.05 8.83 -7.67
CA PHE A 60 -0.40 8.70 -8.97
C PHE A 60 0.00 10.05 -9.55
N ASP A 61 -0.76 11.11 -9.34
CA ASP A 61 -0.38 12.47 -9.74
C ASP A 61 0.92 12.88 -9.03
N LEU A 62 1.04 12.64 -7.71
CA LEU A 62 2.26 12.93 -6.95
C LEU A 62 3.48 12.17 -7.49
N ILE A 63 3.31 10.91 -7.90
CA ILE A 63 4.40 10.09 -8.44
C ILE A 63 4.75 10.52 -9.87
N ASP A 64 3.75 10.72 -10.73
CA ASP A 64 3.96 11.06 -12.13
C ASP A 64 4.58 12.46 -12.30
N ASP A 65 4.35 13.37 -11.34
CA ASP A 65 4.98 14.70 -11.27
C ASP A 65 6.36 14.70 -10.55
N SER A 66 6.82 13.57 -10.01
CA SER A 66 8.10 13.47 -9.30
C SER A 66 9.30 13.37 -10.26
N GLU A 67 10.51 13.68 -9.76
CA GLU A 67 11.72 13.61 -10.59
C GLU A 67 12.06 12.19 -11.03
N THR A 68 11.76 11.19 -10.21
CA THR A 68 12.10 9.78 -10.47
C THR A 68 10.97 9.04 -11.18
N MET A 69 9.75 9.59 -11.18
CA MET A 69 8.50 8.91 -11.56
C MET A 69 8.21 7.64 -10.75
N GLU A 70 8.84 7.52 -9.58
CA GLU A 70 8.69 6.42 -8.63
C GLU A 70 8.31 6.99 -7.26
N VAL A 71 7.93 6.13 -6.32
CA VAL A 71 7.48 6.54 -4.97
C VAL A 71 8.58 7.24 -4.17
N ASP A 72 9.85 6.92 -4.43
CA ASP A 72 11.02 7.54 -3.79
C ASP A 72 11.20 9.02 -4.13
N GLY A 73 10.59 9.49 -5.22
CA GLY A 73 10.57 10.89 -5.64
C GLY A 73 9.48 11.72 -4.97
N VAL A 74 8.55 11.08 -4.24
CA VAL A 74 7.45 11.78 -3.56
C VAL A 74 7.90 12.25 -2.18
N ALA A 75 7.66 13.54 -1.88
CA ALA A 75 7.94 14.11 -0.57
C ALA A 75 7.10 13.41 0.52
N LYS A 76 7.72 13.02 1.64
CA LYS A 76 7.02 12.33 2.74
C LYS A 76 5.91 13.17 3.33
N GLU A 77 6.08 14.48 3.34
CA GLU A 77 5.09 15.45 3.81
C GLU A 77 3.81 15.43 2.96
N ASP A 78 3.91 14.99 1.70
CA ASP A 78 2.77 14.89 0.78
C ASP A 78 2.00 13.58 0.93
N TYR A 79 2.52 12.59 1.68
CA TYR A 79 1.80 11.32 1.93
C TYR A 79 0.44 11.56 2.60
N VAL A 80 0.34 12.59 3.44
CA VAL A 80 -0.91 12.96 4.12
C VAL A 80 -2.03 13.29 3.14
N LYS A 81 -1.72 13.84 1.96
CA LYS A 81 -2.71 14.16 0.92
C LYS A 81 -3.41 12.89 0.42
N VAL A 82 -2.67 11.80 0.30
CA VAL A 82 -3.20 10.49 -0.10
C VAL A 82 -3.99 9.86 1.05
N VAL A 83 -3.48 9.96 2.29
CA VAL A 83 -4.10 9.36 3.48
C VAL A 83 -5.43 10.04 3.82
N ASP A 84 -5.55 11.36 3.68
CA ASP A 84 -6.79 12.10 3.95
C ASP A 84 -7.96 11.68 3.03
N GLU A 85 -7.65 11.07 1.89
CA GLU A 85 -8.62 10.58 0.90
C GLU A 85 -8.88 9.06 1.00
N CYS A 86 -8.25 8.37 1.97
CA CYS A 86 -8.26 6.92 2.12
C CYS A 86 -9.32 6.39 3.11
#